data_AF-B7JXV4-F1
#
_entry.id   AF-B7JXV4-F1
#
_cell.length_a   1.000
_cell.length_b   1.000
_cell.length_c   1.000
_cell.angle_alpha   90.00
_cell.angle_beta   90.00
_cell.angle_gamma   90.00
#
_symmetry.space_group_name_H-M   'P 1'
#
loop_
_entity.id
_entity.type
_entity.pdbx_description
1 polymer ?
#
loop_
_entity_poly.entity_id
_entity_poly.type
_entity_poly.pdbx_seq_one_letter_code
_entity_poly.pdbx_strand_id
1 'polypeptide(L)' 'MTKPDFKTTNLKELRQYILSHREDNDAFYTFVDRVDAEKNG' A
#
# COMPACT_ATOMS: atom_id res chain seq x y z
N MET A 1 -3.08 -15.82 8.42
CA MET A 1 -2.28 -15.36 7.27
C MET A 1 -1.68 -14.02 7.65
N THR A 2 -0.36 -13.89 7.64
CA THR A 2 0.34 -12.66 8.01
C THR A 2 0.08 -11.62 6.92
N LYS A 3 -0.52 -10.47 7.26
CA LYS A 3 -0.65 -9.36 6.31
C LYS A 3 0.77 -8.91 5.93
N PRO A 4 1.06 -8.64 4.65
CA PRO A 4 2.33 -8.05 4.26
C PRO A 4 2.52 -6.70 4.96
N ASP A 5 3.72 -6.38 5.39
CA ASP A 5 4.03 -5.04 5.89
C ASP A 5 4.01 -4.04 4.71
N PHE A 6 2.82 -3.48 4.48
CA PHE A 6 2.58 -2.47 3.46
C PHE A 6 3.36 -1.17 3.73
N LYS A 7 4.02 -1.03 4.88
CA LYS A 7 4.91 0.06 5.27
C LYS A 7 6.37 -0.12 4.86
N THR A 8 6.79 -1.35 4.54
CA THR A 8 8.18 -1.66 4.14
C THR A 8 8.28 -2.18 2.71
N THR A 9 7.18 -2.69 2.15
CA THR A 9 7.14 -3.12 0.74
C THR A 9 7.29 -1.93 -0.23
N ASN A 10 7.68 -2.17 -1.47
CA ASN A 10 7.83 -1.11 -2.46
C ASN A 10 6.44 -0.62 -2.93
N LEU A 11 6.23 0.69 -3.17
CA LEU A 11 4.93 1.22 -3.62
C LEU A 11 4.40 0.52 -4.88
N LYS A 12 5.31 0.07 -5.74
CA LYS A 12 4.98 -0.69 -6.95
C LYS A 12 4.34 -2.06 -6.64
N GLU A 13 4.88 -2.77 -5.65
CA GLU A 13 4.31 -4.05 -5.19
C GLU A 13 2.99 -3.84 -4.45
N LEU A 14 2.92 -2.79 -3.61
CA LEU A 14 1.68 -2.41 -2.93
C LEU A 14 0.55 -2.10 -3.92
N ARG A 15 0.86 -1.39 -5.01
CA ARG A 15 -0.10 -1.11 -6.08
C ARG A 15 -0.56 -2.39 -6.78
N GLN A 16 0.34 -3.33 -7.10
CA GLN A 16 -0.04 -4.61 -7.68
C GLN A 16 -0.92 -5.44 -6.71
N TYR A 17 -0.61 -5.40 -5.43
CA TYR A 17 -1.41 -6.06 -4.40
C TYR A 17 -2.83 -5.49 -4.34
N ILE A 18 -2.99 -4.17 -4.26
CA ILE A 18 -4.31 -3.50 -4.25
C ILE A 18 -5.11 -3.82 -5.52
N LEU A 19 -4.45 -3.91 -6.67
CA LEU A 19 -5.13 -4.27 -7.93
C LEU A 19 -5.72 -5.69 -7.90
N SER A 20 -5.04 -6.63 -7.23
CA SER A 20 -5.50 -8.00 -7.02
C SER A 20 -6.46 -8.15 -5.83
N HIS A 21 -6.35 -7.27 -4.83
CA HIS A 21 -7.10 -7.27 -3.58
C HIS A 21 -7.85 -5.95 -3.40
N ARG A 22 -8.72 -5.62 -4.36
CA ARG A 22 -9.47 -4.34 -4.36
C ARG A 22 -10.43 -4.18 -3.17
N GLU A 23 -10.81 -5.29 -2.55
CA GLU A 23 -11.60 -5.31 -1.32
C GLU A 23 -10.80 -4.90 -0.07
N ASP A 24 -9.47 -4.92 -0.14
CA ASP A 24 -8.59 -4.53 0.95
C ASP A 24 -8.37 -3.02 0.98
N ASN A 25 -9.35 -2.33 1.60
CA ASN A 25 -9.30 -0.89 1.81
C ASN A 25 -8.09 -0.47 2.67
N ASP A 26 -7.63 -1.34 3.57
CA ASP A 26 -6.49 -1.11 4.46
C ASP A 26 -5.19 -0.92 3.66
N ALA A 27 -5.01 -1.77 2.63
CA ALA A 27 -3.91 -1.67 1.68
C ALA A 27 -4.01 -0.37 0.86
N PHE A 28 -5.21 0.01 0.41
CA PHE A 28 -5.43 1.25 -0.34
C PHE A 28 -5.10 2.50 0.49
N TYR A 29 -5.61 2.60 1.73
CA TYR A 29 -5.29 3.73 2.60
C TYR A 29 -3.80 3.80 2.92
N THR A 30 -3.14 2.66 3.15
CA THR A 30 -1.69 2.61 3.37
C THR A 30 -0.90 3.10 2.15
N PHE A 31 -1.35 2.77 0.94
CA PHE A 31 -0.73 3.26 -0.29
C PHE A 31 -0.86 4.78 -0.43
N VAL A 32 -2.05 5.33 -0.17
CA VAL A 32 -2.29 6.77 -0.24
C VAL A 32 -1.45 7.53 0.80
N ASP A 33 -1.42 7.04 2.04
CA ASP A 33 -0.62 7.61 3.14
C ASP A 33 0.88 7.65 2.78
N ARG A 34 1.42 6.55 2.24
CA ARG A 34 2.83 6.49 1.84
C ARG A 34 3.14 7.38 0.64
N VAL A 35 2.24 7.46 -0.34
CA VAL A 35 2.41 8.36 -1.51
C VAL A 35 2.40 9.82 -1.06
N ASP A 36 1.53 10.19 -0.11
CA ASP A 36 1.52 11.55 0.45
C ASP A 36 2.79 11.84 1.25
N ALA A 37 3.23 10.90 2.08
CA ALA A 37 4.46 11.00 2.86
C ALA A 37 5.72 11.13 1.97
N GLU A 38 5.81 10.39 0.85
CA GLU A 38 6.92 10.55 -0.10
C GLU A 38 6.85 11.86 -0.89
N LYS A 39 5.66 12.43 -1.09
CA LYS A 39 5.49 13.70 -1.81
C LYS A 39 5.78 14.93 -0.95
N ASN A 40 5.51 14.84 0.34
CA ASN A 40 5.76 15.91 1.32
C ASN A 40 7.12 15.79 2.04
N GLY A 41 7.97 14.82 1.66
CA GLY A 41 9.30 14.57 2.22
C GLY A 41 10.44 15.20 1.43
#